data_AF-A0A2N2KHH3-F1
#
_entry.id   AF-A0A2N2KHH3-F1
#
_cell.length_a   1.000
_cell.length_b   1.000
_cell.length_c   1.000
_cell.angle_alpha   90.00
_cell.angle_beta   90.00
_cell.angle_gamma   90.00
#
_symmetry.space_group_name_H-M   'P 1'
#
loop_
_entity.id
_entity.type
_entity.pdbx_description
1 polymer ?
#
loop_
_entity_poly.entity_id
_entity_poly.type
_entity_poly.pdbx_seq_one_letter_code
_entity_poly.pdbx_strand_id
1 'polypeptide(L)'
;MKVLKRWLLLLLILVAAFMIIDIGRYFLYPNVALLQKDRPGKTAFMEYREETWRQKGIKKKIRNTWVPLSRVSPYVIKAVIIAEDDKFWSHEGFDFAAMQKALEKDIKKKKLLAGGSTISQQLAKNLYLSPSKNPVRKIKEAILTSRLENNLTKRRILEIYLNVVEWGDGSFGIEAAAQSHYGKQASDLNPREAATLASILPNPRRYKSDGTSRYVENQSERIYQIMVRRGIVIPEYDEVIEEGKEENARPGENDHLPKENDGSAPKGQ
;
A
#
# COMPACT_ATOMS: atom_id res chain seq x y z
N MET A 1 -19.44 -49.68 9.02
CA MET A 1 -19.51 -48.26 9.48
C MET A 1 -18.46 -47.86 10.54
N LYS A 2 -18.26 -48.60 11.64
CA LYS A 2 -17.30 -48.20 12.71
C LYS A 2 -15.83 -48.11 12.24
N VAL A 3 -15.39 -49.03 11.38
CA VAL A 3 -14.03 -49.05 10.82
C VAL A 3 -13.78 -47.83 9.91
N LEU A 4 -14.73 -47.52 9.02
CA LEU A 4 -14.66 -46.34 8.16
C LEU A 4 -14.61 -45.03 8.97
N LYS A 5 -15.40 -44.91 10.05
CA LYS A 5 -15.34 -43.74 10.96
C LYS A 5 -13.97 -43.61 11.64
N ARG A 6 -13.34 -44.72 12.03
CA ARG A 6 -11.98 -44.72 12.62
C ARG A 6 -10.93 -44.24 11.62
N TRP A 7 -10.96 -44.76 10.39
CA TRP A 7 -10.04 -44.32 9.33
C TRP A 7 -10.24 -42.85 8.95
N LEU A 8 -11.49 -42.37 8.88
CA LEU A 8 -11.79 -40.96 8.64
C LEU A 8 -11.26 -40.07 9.77
N LEU A 9 -11.43 -40.48 11.03
CA LEU A 9 -10.89 -39.75 12.17
C LEU A 9 -9.35 -39.69 12.15
N LEU A 10 -8.70 -40.82 11.86
CA LEU A 10 -7.24 -40.87 11.73
C LEU A 10 -6.74 -39.96 10.61
N LEU A 11 -7.42 -39.95 9.45
CA LEU A 11 -7.08 -39.04 8.35
C LEU A 11 -7.21 -37.56 8.78
N LEU A 12 -8.30 -37.19 9.47
CA LEU A 12 -8.49 -35.83 9.97
C LEU A 12 -7.39 -35.41 10.95
N ILE A 13 -6.99 -36.31 11.85
CA ILE A 13 -5.88 -36.07 12.79
C ILE A 13 -4.56 -35.87 12.03
N LEU A 14 -4.27 -36.70 11.03
CA LEU A 14 -3.06 -36.57 10.22
C LEU A 14 -3.03 -35.25 9.44
N VAL A 15 -4.16 -34.85 8.85
CA VAL A 15 -4.29 -33.56 8.16
C VAL A 15 -4.10 -32.40 9.14
N ALA A 16 -4.70 -32.47 10.33
CA ALA A 16 -4.52 -31.44 11.36
C ALA A 16 -3.06 -31.36 11.84
N ALA A 17 -2.41 -32.51 12.08
CA ALA A 17 -1.00 -32.58 12.46
C ALA A 17 -0.10 -31.98 11.37
N PHE A 18 -0.33 -32.33 10.11
CA PHE A 18 0.39 -31.75 8.97
C PHE A 18 0.23 -30.23 8.91
N MET A 19 -0.99 -29.72 9.08
CA MET A 19 -1.27 -28.28 9.10
C MET A 19 -0.58 -27.57 10.26
N ILE A 20 -0.56 -28.17 11.45
CA ILE A 20 0.16 -27.64 12.61
C ILE A 20 1.66 -27.58 12.34
N ILE A 21 2.24 -28.62 11.75
CA ILE A 21 3.66 -28.65 11.38
C ILE A 21 3.98 -27.59 10.32
N ASP A 22 3.15 -27.48 9.28
CA ASP A 22 3.34 -26.52 8.19
C ASP A 22 3.15 -25.05 8.62
N ILE A 23 2.29 -24.77 9.61
CA ILE A 23 2.21 -23.44 10.23
C ILE A 23 3.37 -23.25 11.21
N GLY A 24 3.62 -24.24 12.06
CA GLY A 24 4.62 -24.22 13.14
C GLY A 24 6.04 -23.95 12.63
N ARG A 25 6.40 -24.49 11.47
CA ARG A 25 7.72 -24.20 10.87
C ARG A 25 7.97 -22.70 10.61
N TYR A 26 6.93 -21.88 10.42
CA TYR A 26 7.10 -20.43 10.17
C TYR A 26 7.60 -19.64 11.38
N PHE A 27 7.53 -20.22 12.58
CA PHE A 27 8.15 -19.63 13.76
C PHE A 27 9.69 -19.67 13.69
N LEU A 28 10.25 -20.61 12.93
CA LEU A 28 11.70 -20.83 12.86
C LEU A 28 12.27 -20.50 11.46
N TYR A 29 11.58 -20.94 10.41
CA TYR A 29 12.00 -20.80 9.01
C TYR A 29 11.01 -19.96 8.21
N PRO A 30 11.47 -19.05 7.32
CA PRO A 30 12.84 -18.69 6.99
C PRO A 30 13.51 -17.86 8.08
N ASN A 31 14.85 -17.79 8.07
CA ASN A 31 15.60 -16.95 9.01
C ASN A 31 15.53 -15.48 8.58
N VAL A 32 14.59 -14.73 9.18
CA VAL A 32 14.40 -13.31 8.87
C VAL A 32 15.48 -12.41 9.46
N ALA A 33 16.25 -12.87 10.45
CA ALA A 33 17.27 -12.05 11.10
C ALA A 33 18.45 -11.73 10.15
N LEU A 34 18.68 -12.58 9.14
CA LEU A 34 19.68 -12.31 8.09
C LEU A 34 19.39 -10.99 7.35
N LEU A 35 18.10 -10.62 7.23
CA LEU A 35 17.70 -9.38 6.57
C LEU A 35 18.14 -8.12 7.31
N GLN A 36 18.66 -8.20 8.54
CA GLN A 36 19.27 -7.06 9.22
C GLN A 36 20.45 -6.49 8.41
N LYS A 37 21.22 -7.38 7.77
CA LYS A 37 22.44 -7.02 7.01
C LYS A 37 22.29 -7.32 5.53
N ASP A 38 21.65 -8.44 5.21
CA ASP A 38 21.61 -8.96 3.85
C ASP A 38 20.39 -8.48 3.09
N ARG A 39 20.57 -8.21 1.80
CA ARG A 39 19.46 -7.93 0.89
C ARG A 39 18.71 -9.23 0.62
N PRO A 40 17.37 -9.23 0.57
CA PRO A 40 16.65 -10.41 0.15
C PRO A 40 17.05 -10.80 -1.28
N GLY A 41 17.10 -12.09 -1.55
CA GLY A 41 17.17 -12.61 -2.91
C GLY A 41 15.83 -12.42 -3.64
N LYS A 42 15.58 -13.28 -4.62
CA LYS A 42 14.28 -13.31 -5.29
C LYS A 42 13.17 -13.65 -4.29
N THR A 43 12.10 -12.85 -4.29
CA THR A 43 10.99 -13.03 -3.35
C THR A 43 9.98 -14.05 -3.88
N ALA A 44 9.19 -14.65 -2.99
CA ALA A 44 8.10 -15.55 -3.39
C ALA A 44 7.11 -14.87 -4.35
N PHE A 45 6.88 -13.56 -4.19
CA PHE A 45 6.02 -12.81 -5.11
C PHE A 45 6.67 -12.63 -6.49
N MET A 46 7.98 -12.33 -6.55
CA MET A 46 8.73 -12.26 -7.81
C MET A 46 8.71 -13.60 -8.57
N GLU A 47 8.97 -14.71 -7.88
CA GLU A 47 8.89 -16.06 -8.44
C GLU A 47 7.50 -16.35 -9.01
N TYR A 48 6.45 -16.03 -8.25
CA TYR A 48 5.08 -16.15 -8.71
C TYR A 48 4.81 -15.37 -10.00
N ARG A 49 5.38 -14.16 -10.17
CA ARG A 49 5.20 -13.38 -11.40
C ARG A 49 5.89 -14.03 -12.60
N GLU A 50 7.15 -14.43 -12.44
CA GLU A 50 7.90 -15.10 -13.50
C GLU A 50 7.19 -16.38 -13.94
N GLU A 51 6.69 -17.18 -12.99
CA GLU A 51 5.92 -18.39 -13.28
C GLU A 51 4.64 -18.07 -14.06
N THR A 52 3.92 -17.03 -13.67
CA THR A 52 2.70 -16.59 -14.36
C THR A 52 2.99 -16.18 -15.80
N TRP A 53 4.11 -15.51 -16.07
CA TRP A 53 4.50 -15.16 -17.43
C TRP A 53 4.92 -16.38 -18.24
N ARG A 54 5.68 -17.30 -17.62
CA ARG A 54 6.11 -18.56 -18.24
C ARG A 54 4.91 -19.39 -18.70
N GLN A 55 3.91 -19.57 -17.83
CA GLN A 55 2.68 -20.30 -18.14
C GLN A 55 1.88 -19.66 -19.28
N LYS A 56 2.01 -18.34 -19.46
CA LYS A 56 1.35 -17.59 -20.54
C LYS A 56 2.19 -17.47 -21.81
N GLY A 57 3.40 -18.04 -21.84
CA GLY A 57 4.33 -17.88 -22.96
C GLY A 57 4.88 -16.46 -23.13
N ILE A 58 4.74 -15.59 -22.11
CA ILE A 58 5.21 -14.20 -22.17
C ILE A 58 6.71 -14.17 -21.85
N LYS A 59 7.54 -13.75 -22.80
CA LYS A 59 8.98 -13.56 -22.60
C LYS A 59 9.24 -12.22 -21.90
N LYS A 60 9.23 -12.24 -20.56
CA LYS A 60 9.48 -11.06 -19.73
C LYS A 60 10.40 -11.41 -18.56
N LYS A 61 11.16 -10.42 -18.09
CA LYS A 61 12.03 -10.52 -16.91
C LYS A 61 11.70 -9.43 -15.91
N ILE A 62 11.90 -9.75 -14.64
CA ILE A 62 11.81 -8.77 -13.56
C ILE A 62 12.99 -7.80 -13.67
N ARG A 63 12.69 -6.50 -13.56
CA ARG A 63 13.69 -5.46 -13.32
C ARG A 63 13.69 -5.16 -11.83
N ASN A 64 14.83 -5.31 -11.19
CA ASN A 64 15.03 -4.97 -9.79
C ASN A 64 16.42 -4.37 -9.61
N THR A 65 16.46 -3.15 -9.08
CA THR A 65 17.68 -2.45 -8.70
C THR A 65 17.57 -2.07 -7.24
N TRP A 66 18.49 -2.58 -6.42
CA TRP A 66 18.52 -2.26 -5.00
C TRP A 66 19.10 -0.87 -4.77
N VAL A 67 18.41 -0.06 -3.96
CA VAL A 67 18.86 1.25 -3.50
C VAL A 67 18.74 1.34 -1.97
N PRO A 68 19.78 1.83 -1.24
CA PRO A 68 19.64 2.08 0.19
C PRO A 68 18.63 3.21 0.44
N LEU A 69 17.94 3.18 1.58
CA LEU A 69 16.89 4.12 1.96
C LEU A 69 17.39 5.57 1.99
N SER A 70 18.69 5.78 2.27
CA SER A 70 19.31 7.11 2.23
C SER A 70 19.42 7.70 0.82
N ARG A 71 19.27 6.89 -0.23
CA ARG A 71 19.22 7.30 -1.64
C ARG A 71 17.81 7.24 -2.21
N VAL A 72 16.79 7.17 -1.36
CA VAL A 72 15.40 7.30 -1.76
C VAL A 72 14.91 8.69 -1.35
N SER A 73 14.22 9.37 -2.27
CA SER A 73 13.62 10.68 -1.99
C SER A 73 12.77 10.63 -0.72
N PRO A 74 12.94 11.58 0.22
CA PRO A 74 12.12 11.62 1.42
C PRO A 74 10.63 11.77 1.10
N TYR A 75 10.29 12.39 -0.04
CA TYR A 75 8.91 12.50 -0.49
C TYR A 75 8.30 11.14 -0.79
N VAL A 76 9.04 10.23 -1.42
CA VAL A 76 8.58 8.85 -1.68
C VAL A 76 8.33 8.12 -0.37
N ILE A 77 9.28 8.19 0.57
CA ILE A 77 9.17 7.56 1.89
C ILE A 77 7.87 8.03 2.57
N LYS A 78 7.59 9.33 2.55
CA LYS A 78 6.40 9.91 3.17
C LYS A 78 5.12 9.56 2.43
N ALA A 79 5.11 9.65 1.10
CA ALA A 79 3.94 9.33 0.28
C ALA A 79 3.50 7.88 0.46
N VAL A 80 4.46 6.94 0.48
CA VAL A 80 4.20 5.51 0.69
C VAL A 80 3.62 5.24 2.06
N ILE A 81 4.17 5.85 3.11
CA ILE A 81 3.63 5.70 4.47
C ILE A 81 2.20 6.24 4.53
N ILE A 82 1.94 7.42 3.97
CA ILE A 82 0.59 8.00 3.94
C ILE A 82 -0.40 7.09 3.20
N ALA A 83 0.01 6.51 2.08
CA ALA A 83 -0.84 5.71 1.22
C ALA A 83 -1.14 4.31 1.80
N GLU A 84 -0.11 3.64 2.32
CA GLU A 84 -0.17 2.22 2.68
C GLU A 84 -0.33 1.99 4.18
N ASP A 85 0.26 2.85 5.02
CA ASP A 85 0.39 2.59 6.46
C ASP A 85 0.72 3.87 7.26
N ASP A 86 -0.27 4.74 7.43
CA ASP A 86 -0.07 6.09 7.99
C ASP A 86 0.49 6.08 9.43
N LYS A 87 0.32 4.96 10.13
CA LYS A 87 0.77 4.74 11.51
C LYS A 87 2.01 3.85 11.60
N PHE A 88 2.71 3.61 10.48
CA PHE A 88 3.85 2.69 10.37
C PHE A 88 4.85 2.74 11.53
N TRP A 89 5.21 3.95 11.98
CA TRP A 89 6.20 4.16 13.04
C TRP A 89 5.69 3.88 14.46
N SER A 90 4.37 3.80 14.65
CA SER A 90 3.72 3.73 15.96
C SER A 90 3.27 2.34 16.38
N HIS A 91 3.14 1.40 15.44
CA HIS A 91 2.71 0.03 15.73
C HIS A 91 3.83 -0.99 15.51
N GLU A 92 3.66 -2.22 15.97
CA GLU A 92 4.62 -3.33 15.82
C GLU A 92 4.12 -4.36 14.79
N GLY A 93 3.96 -3.90 13.55
CA GLY A 93 3.48 -4.72 12.43
C GLY A 93 1.97 -4.82 12.23
N PHE A 94 1.15 -4.43 13.20
CA PHE A 94 -0.31 -4.49 13.08
C PHE A 94 -0.97 -3.20 13.55
N ASP A 95 -1.72 -2.54 12.66
CA ASP A 95 -2.65 -1.46 13.03
C ASP A 95 -4.04 -2.07 13.27
N PHE A 96 -4.30 -2.50 14.51
CA PHE A 96 -5.58 -3.10 14.89
C PHE A 96 -6.77 -2.17 14.65
N ALA A 97 -6.59 -0.85 14.81
CA ALA A 97 -7.65 0.11 14.56
C ALA A 97 -7.97 0.22 13.06
N ALA A 98 -6.96 0.23 12.19
CA ALA A 98 -7.16 0.18 10.74
C ALA A 98 -7.78 -1.15 10.28
N MET A 99 -7.35 -2.28 10.85
CA MET A 99 -7.94 -3.60 10.57
C MET A 99 -9.41 -3.66 10.96
N GLN A 100 -9.77 -3.17 12.16
CA GLN A 100 -11.16 -3.13 12.61
C GLN A 100 -12.01 -2.25 11.68
N LYS A 101 -11.54 -1.04 11.35
CA LYS A 101 -12.22 -0.14 10.41
C LYS A 101 -12.40 -0.76 9.02
N ALA A 102 -11.40 -1.48 8.52
CA ALA A 102 -11.48 -2.21 7.26
C ALA A 102 -12.54 -3.31 7.32
N LEU A 103 -12.58 -4.09 8.40
CA LEU A 103 -13.56 -5.15 8.61
C LEU A 103 -14.99 -4.60 8.69
N GLU A 104 -15.21 -3.51 9.44
CA GLU A 104 -16.53 -2.85 9.53
C GLU A 104 -17.00 -2.35 8.16
N LYS A 105 -16.09 -1.79 7.35
CA LYS A 105 -16.38 -1.34 5.98
C LYS A 105 -16.75 -2.52 5.08
N ASP A 106 -16.06 -3.64 5.19
CA ASP A 106 -16.32 -4.85 4.42
C ASP A 106 -17.69 -5.47 4.73
N ILE A 107 -18.03 -5.54 6.02
CA ILE A 107 -19.34 -5.99 6.49
C ILE A 107 -20.43 -5.09 5.92
N LYS A 108 -20.28 -3.75 6.05
CA LYS A 108 -21.24 -2.77 5.51
C LYS A 108 -21.42 -2.90 4.00
N LYS A 109 -20.34 -3.15 3.26
CA LYS A 109 -20.36 -3.25 1.78
C LYS A 109 -20.69 -4.66 1.28
N LYS A 110 -20.89 -5.64 2.16
CA LYS A 110 -21.05 -7.07 1.84
C LYS A 110 -19.99 -7.58 0.85
N LYS A 111 -18.77 -7.04 0.95
CA LYS A 111 -17.63 -7.38 0.09
C LYS A 111 -16.41 -7.52 0.98
N LEU A 112 -15.71 -8.65 0.88
CA LEU A 112 -14.40 -8.84 1.50
C LEU A 112 -13.36 -8.07 0.67
N LEU A 113 -13.22 -6.76 0.91
CA LEU A 113 -12.19 -5.94 0.29
C LEU A 113 -10.94 -6.04 1.16
N ALA A 114 -9.92 -6.70 0.66
CA ALA A 114 -8.62 -6.75 1.32
C ALA A 114 -8.06 -5.32 1.50
N GLY A 115 -8.27 -4.75 2.67
CA GLY A 115 -7.76 -3.45 3.11
C GLY A 115 -7.27 -3.54 4.55
N GLY A 116 -6.42 -2.59 4.96
CA GLY A 116 -5.90 -2.51 6.34
C GLY A 116 -4.69 -3.40 6.65
N SER A 117 -3.95 -3.86 5.63
CA SER A 117 -2.66 -4.53 5.86
C SER A 117 -1.54 -3.50 5.93
N THR A 118 -0.71 -3.57 6.98
CA THR A 118 0.44 -2.69 7.20
C THR A 118 1.57 -2.95 6.20
N ILE A 119 2.54 -2.05 6.12
CA ILE A 119 3.75 -2.22 5.30
C ILE A 119 4.47 -3.53 5.68
N SER A 120 4.56 -3.85 6.97
CA SER A 120 5.22 -5.06 7.47
C SER A 120 4.49 -6.34 7.08
N GLN A 121 3.15 -6.34 7.14
CA GLN A 121 2.32 -7.44 6.65
C GLN A 121 2.48 -7.65 5.15
N GLN A 122 2.49 -6.56 4.39
CA GLN A 122 2.71 -6.60 2.95
C GLN A 122 4.11 -7.11 2.60
N LEU A 123 5.13 -6.68 3.35
CA LEU A 123 6.51 -7.15 3.20
C LEU A 123 6.62 -8.66 3.46
N ALA A 124 6.09 -9.14 4.59
CA ALA A 124 6.07 -10.57 4.94
C ALA A 124 5.45 -11.41 3.82
N LYS A 125 4.30 -10.94 3.31
CA LYS A 125 3.61 -11.58 2.18
C LYS A 125 4.48 -11.58 0.92
N ASN A 126 5.08 -10.44 0.55
CA ASN A 126 5.87 -10.32 -0.67
C ASN A 126 7.10 -11.25 -0.63
N LEU A 127 7.85 -11.21 0.48
CA LEU A 127 9.10 -11.96 0.65
C LEU A 127 8.88 -13.48 0.56
N TYR A 128 7.86 -14.00 1.26
CA TYR A 128 7.84 -15.42 1.60
C TYR A 128 6.55 -16.17 1.27
N LEU A 129 5.49 -15.49 0.82
CA LEU A 129 4.18 -16.10 0.62
C LEU A 129 3.65 -15.87 -0.79
N SER A 130 2.98 -16.89 -1.34
CA SER A 130 2.24 -16.74 -2.60
C SER A 130 0.99 -15.87 -2.39
N PRO A 131 0.45 -15.24 -3.45
CA PRO A 131 -0.72 -14.36 -3.35
C PRO A 131 -2.06 -15.10 -3.14
N SER A 132 -2.05 -16.30 -2.56
CA SER A 132 -3.27 -17.07 -2.27
C SER A 132 -4.19 -16.35 -1.28
N LYS A 133 -5.51 -16.47 -1.45
CA LYS A 133 -6.50 -15.82 -0.57
C LYS A 133 -7.08 -16.80 0.45
N ASN A 134 -6.24 -17.57 1.16
CA ASN A 134 -6.71 -18.48 2.21
C ASN A 134 -6.36 -17.98 3.63
N PRO A 135 -7.15 -18.36 4.66
CA PRO A 135 -6.90 -17.94 6.05
C PRO A 135 -5.57 -18.45 6.61
N VAL A 136 -5.17 -19.68 6.24
CA VAL A 136 -3.91 -20.32 6.68
C VAL A 136 -2.70 -19.47 6.30
N ARG A 137 -2.67 -18.95 5.08
CA ARG A 137 -1.64 -18.03 4.59
C ARG A 137 -1.64 -16.74 5.40
N LYS A 138 -2.80 -16.22 5.81
CA LYS A 138 -2.87 -15.01 6.65
C LYS A 138 -2.32 -15.26 8.06
N ILE A 139 -2.48 -16.48 8.62
CA ILE A 139 -1.82 -16.88 9.87
C ILE A 139 -0.30 -16.90 9.69
N LYS A 140 0.21 -17.53 8.61
CA LYS A 140 1.65 -17.54 8.29
C LYS A 140 2.21 -16.12 8.10
N GLU A 141 1.45 -15.24 7.44
CA GLU A 141 1.78 -13.82 7.27
C GLU A 141 1.90 -13.11 8.62
N ALA A 142 0.98 -13.37 9.56
CA ALA A 142 1.03 -12.77 10.88
C ALA A 142 2.29 -13.20 11.65
N ILE A 143 2.61 -14.50 11.65
CA ILE A 143 3.84 -15.03 12.28
C ILE A 143 5.07 -14.35 11.70
N LEU A 144 5.18 -14.30 10.37
CA LEU A 144 6.32 -13.65 9.69
C LEU A 144 6.39 -12.15 9.95
N THR A 145 5.24 -11.46 10.04
CA THR A 145 5.18 -10.03 10.34
C THR A 145 5.76 -9.74 11.72
N SER A 146 5.30 -10.46 12.74
CA SER A 146 5.85 -10.34 14.09
C SER A 146 7.35 -10.64 14.12
N ARG A 147 7.80 -11.66 13.38
CA ARG A 147 9.23 -11.98 13.30
C ARG A 147 10.03 -10.87 12.62
N LEU A 148 9.53 -10.26 11.55
CA LEU A 148 10.20 -9.12 10.89
C LEU A 148 10.31 -7.93 11.83
N GLU A 149 9.23 -7.54 12.52
CA GLU A 149 9.22 -6.42 13.46
C GLU A 149 10.15 -6.64 14.66
N ASN A 150 10.21 -7.87 15.18
CA ASN A 150 11.09 -8.19 16.31
C ASN A 150 12.58 -8.26 15.94
N ASN A 151 12.90 -8.51 14.66
CA ASN A 151 14.29 -8.70 14.22
C ASN A 151 14.85 -7.51 13.44
N LEU A 152 14.01 -6.65 12.87
CA LEU A 152 14.43 -5.58 11.97
C LEU A 152 13.95 -4.23 12.51
N THR A 153 14.77 -3.19 12.31
CA THR A 153 14.32 -1.83 12.59
C THR A 153 13.26 -1.40 11.57
N LYS A 154 12.36 -0.49 11.96
CA LYS A 154 11.36 0.10 11.05
C LYS A 154 11.97 0.69 9.78
N ARG A 155 13.13 1.33 9.89
CA ARG A 155 13.89 1.85 8.73
C ARG A 155 14.29 0.72 7.79
N ARG A 156 14.78 -0.39 8.32
CA ARG A 156 15.19 -1.54 7.52
C ARG A 156 14.00 -2.24 6.86
N ILE A 157 12.88 -2.39 7.58
CA ILE A 157 11.62 -2.90 7.01
C ILE A 157 11.19 -2.06 5.81
N LEU A 158 11.17 -0.73 5.98
CA LEU A 158 10.76 0.17 4.91
C LEU A 158 11.74 0.15 3.72
N GLU A 159 13.04 0.09 3.98
CA GLU A 159 14.05 -0.04 2.93
C GLU A 159 13.83 -1.31 2.09
N ILE A 160 13.64 -2.46 2.75
CA ILE A 160 13.40 -3.72 2.04
C ILE A 160 12.07 -3.62 1.27
N TYR A 161 11.01 -3.13 1.91
CA TYR A 161 9.70 -2.96 1.29
C TYR A 161 9.79 -2.17 -0.01
N LEU A 162 10.40 -0.98 0.02
CA LEU A 162 10.53 -0.12 -1.16
C LEU A 162 11.32 -0.78 -2.29
N ASN A 163 12.21 -1.73 -1.98
CA ASN A 163 13.05 -2.46 -2.94
C ASN A 163 12.42 -3.76 -3.46
N VAL A 164 11.38 -4.30 -2.82
CA VAL A 164 10.79 -5.60 -3.22
C VAL A 164 9.33 -5.51 -3.65
N VAL A 165 8.64 -4.40 -3.39
CA VAL A 165 7.30 -4.22 -3.94
C VAL A 165 7.32 -3.97 -5.44
N GLU A 166 6.24 -4.37 -6.09
CA GLU A 166 6.04 -4.15 -7.51
C GLU A 166 5.39 -2.76 -7.71
N TRP A 167 6.06 -1.90 -8.46
CA TRP A 167 5.63 -0.52 -8.75
C TRP A 167 5.01 -0.36 -10.13
N GLY A 168 4.86 -1.46 -10.86
CA GLY A 168 4.41 -1.48 -12.24
C GLY A 168 4.72 -2.83 -12.85
N ASP A 169 4.14 -3.15 -13.99
CA ASP A 169 4.24 -4.49 -14.58
C ASP A 169 5.72 -4.93 -14.76
N GLY A 170 6.19 -5.81 -13.86
CA GLY A 170 7.56 -6.32 -13.83
C GLY A 170 8.65 -5.36 -13.35
N SER A 171 8.27 -4.19 -12.82
CA SER A 171 9.18 -3.24 -12.18
C SER A 171 9.12 -3.43 -10.66
N PHE A 172 10.18 -3.98 -10.09
CA PHE A 172 10.29 -4.27 -8.67
C PHE A 172 11.35 -3.37 -8.05
N GLY A 173 11.00 -2.73 -6.94
CA GLY A 173 11.86 -1.76 -6.30
C GLY A 173 11.72 -0.33 -6.85
N ILE A 174 11.86 0.65 -5.95
CA ILE A 174 11.61 2.05 -6.25
C ILE A 174 12.59 2.62 -7.28
N GLU A 175 13.83 2.16 -7.31
CA GLU A 175 14.82 2.62 -8.29
C GLU A 175 14.42 2.20 -9.71
N ALA A 176 14.02 0.94 -9.90
CA ALA A 176 13.51 0.47 -11.17
C ALA A 176 12.24 1.23 -11.59
N ALA A 177 11.38 1.58 -10.62
CA ALA A 177 10.20 2.39 -10.86
C ALA A 177 10.57 3.80 -11.36
N ALA A 178 11.41 4.53 -10.61
CA ALA A 178 11.85 5.88 -10.94
C ALA A 178 12.45 5.97 -12.34
N GLN A 179 13.33 5.02 -12.68
CA GLN A 179 13.95 4.94 -14.00
C GLN A 179 12.94 4.65 -15.10
N SER A 180 12.03 3.69 -14.88
CA SER A 180 11.06 3.28 -15.91
C SER A 180 9.94 4.29 -16.16
N HIS A 181 9.55 5.06 -15.14
CA HIS A 181 8.43 5.99 -15.21
C HIS A 181 8.86 7.43 -15.51
N TYR A 182 10.01 7.85 -14.99
CA TYR A 182 10.46 9.25 -15.05
C TYR A 182 11.88 9.41 -15.62
N GLY A 183 12.61 8.32 -15.86
CA GLY A 183 14.01 8.41 -16.29
C GLY A 183 14.95 8.99 -15.22
N LYS A 184 14.55 8.92 -13.95
CA LYS A 184 15.25 9.53 -12.80
C LYS A 184 15.76 8.48 -11.82
N GLN A 185 16.71 8.88 -10.97
CA GLN A 185 17.05 8.10 -9.77
C GLN A 185 15.94 8.22 -8.72
N ALA A 186 15.81 7.23 -7.84
CA ALA A 186 14.82 7.30 -6.75
C ALA A 186 15.04 8.47 -5.79
N SER A 187 16.27 8.98 -5.69
CA SER A 187 16.62 10.18 -4.91
C SER A 187 16.03 11.47 -5.47
N ASP A 188 15.79 11.52 -6.78
CA ASP A 188 15.50 12.75 -7.52
C ASP A 188 13.99 12.90 -7.79
N LEU A 189 13.18 11.98 -7.26
CA LEU A 189 11.73 12.01 -7.38
C LEU A 189 11.15 13.18 -6.58
N ASN A 190 10.39 14.03 -7.27
CA ASN A 190 9.72 15.17 -6.67
C ASN A 190 8.43 14.74 -5.91
N PRO A 191 7.79 15.64 -5.16
CA PRO A 191 6.59 15.32 -4.39
C PRO A 191 5.42 14.75 -5.20
N ARG A 192 5.13 15.31 -6.38
CA ARG A 192 4.01 14.87 -7.23
C ARG A 192 4.28 13.49 -7.83
N GLU A 193 5.52 13.23 -8.27
CA GLU A 193 5.97 11.92 -8.74
C GLU A 193 5.90 10.88 -7.63
N ALA A 194 6.33 11.24 -6.41
CA ALA A 194 6.24 10.39 -5.23
C ALA A 194 4.79 10.03 -4.87
N ALA A 195 3.88 11.01 -4.85
CA ALA A 195 2.46 10.78 -4.60
C ALA A 195 1.83 9.88 -5.67
N THR A 196 2.22 10.09 -6.93
CA THR A 196 1.73 9.27 -8.06
C THR A 196 2.20 7.82 -7.94
N LEU A 197 3.48 7.59 -7.67
CA LEU A 197 4.00 6.23 -7.45
C LEU A 197 3.40 5.55 -6.21
N ALA A 198 3.16 6.29 -5.13
CA ALA A 198 2.48 5.73 -3.96
C ALA A 198 1.03 5.33 -4.27
N SER A 199 0.32 6.09 -5.12
CA SER A 199 -1.08 5.84 -5.45
C SER A 199 -1.34 4.54 -6.25
N ILE A 200 -0.31 4.02 -6.93
CA ILE A 200 -0.42 2.80 -7.75
C ILE A 200 -0.13 1.51 -6.96
N LEU A 201 0.55 1.60 -5.81
CA LEU A 201 0.92 0.44 -4.96
C LEU A 201 -0.25 -0.47 -4.58
N PRO A 202 -1.47 0.02 -4.31
CA PRO A 202 -2.60 -0.87 -3.99
C PRO A 202 -2.95 -1.84 -5.12
N ASN A 203 -2.68 -1.47 -6.38
CA ASN A 203 -2.92 -2.34 -7.53
C ASN A 203 -2.03 -1.97 -8.74
N PRO A 204 -0.73 -2.31 -8.70
CA PRO A 204 0.29 -1.79 -9.63
C PRO A 204 0.14 -2.33 -11.06
N ARG A 205 -0.72 -3.34 -11.27
CA ARG A 205 -1.03 -3.90 -12.60
C ARG A 205 -2.22 -3.25 -13.27
N ARG A 206 -3.18 -2.77 -12.47
CA ARG A 206 -4.40 -2.14 -12.97
C ARG A 206 -4.18 -0.67 -13.27
N TYR A 207 -3.32 -0.04 -12.47
CA TYR A 207 -3.07 1.38 -12.52
C TYR A 207 -1.71 1.63 -13.16
N LYS A 208 -1.72 2.37 -14.26
CA LYS A 208 -0.51 2.91 -14.88
C LYS A 208 -0.28 4.31 -14.35
N SER A 209 0.97 4.71 -14.17
CA SER A 209 1.33 6.07 -13.76
C SER A 209 1.31 7.07 -14.94
N ASP A 210 0.78 6.68 -16.09
CA ASP A 210 0.78 7.48 -17.33
C ASP A 210 -0.33 8.55 -17.35
N GLY A 211 -0.98 8.79 -16.20
CA GLY A 211 -2.04 9.79 -16.06
C GLY A 211 -3.39 9.37 -16.65
N THR A 212 -3.51 8.19 -17.26
CA THR A 212 -4.77 7.79 -17.94
C THR A 212 -5.89 7.36 -16.98
N SER A 213 -5.58 7.16 -15.70
CA SER A 213 -6.53 6.66 -14.71
C SER A 213 -6.98 7.75 -13.75
N ARG A 214 -8.26 8.17 -13.86
CA ARG A 214 -8.91 9.06 -12.87
C ARG A 214 -8.74 8.61 -11.42
N TYR A 215 -8.63 7.30 -11.19
CA TYR A 215 -8.37 6.78 -9.85
C TYR A 215 -6.98 7.18 -9.35
N VAL A 216 -5.96 7.00 -10.19
CA VAL A 216 -4.56 7.33 -9.87
C VAL A 216 -4.42 8.81 -9.65
N GLU A 217 -5.01 9.63 -10.52
CA GLU A 217 -5.05 11.08 -10.38
C GLU A 217 -5.66 11.49 -9.04
N ASN A 218 -6.89 11.05 -8.74
CA ASN A 218 -7.57 11.40 -7.48
C ASN A 218 -6.83 10.89 -6.23
N GLN A 219 -6.21 9.70 -6.28
CA GLN A 219 -5.45 9.19 -5.14
C GLN A 219 -4.10 9.88 -4.98
N SER A 220 -3.39 10.16 -6.07
CA SER A 220 -2.15 10.93 -6.08
C SER A 220 -2.39 12.31 -5.49
N GLU A 221 -3.43 12.99 -5.96
CA GLU A 221 -3.81 14.32 -5.46
C GLU A 221 -4.15 14.27 -3.97
N ARG A 222 -4.95 13.28 -3.54
CA ARG A 222 -5.24 13.09 -2.11
C ARG A 222 -3.96 12.90 -1.28
N ILE A 223 -3.00 12.12 -1.75
CA ILE A 223 -1.73 11.88 -1.04
C ILE A 223 -0.91 13.18 -0.99
N TYR A 224 -0.79 13.88 -2.11
CA TYR A 224 -0.09 15.16 -2.21
C TYR A 224 -0.66 16.20 -1.23
N GLN A 225 -1.99 16.35 -1.19
CA GLN A 225 -2.66 17.27 -0.27
C GLN A 225 -2.45 16.90 1.21
N ILE A 226 -2.33 15.60 1.53
CA ILE A 226 -1.94 15.19 2.88
C ILE A 226 -0.49 15.59 3.17
N MET A 227 0.42 15.50 2.20
CA MET A 227 1.81 15.93 2.35
C MET A 227 1.92 17.44 2.57
N VAL A 228 1.18 18.25 1.83
CA VAL A 228 1.08 19.71 2.00
C VAL A 228 0.56 20.05 3.39
N ARG A 229 -0.60 19.51 3.80
CA ARG A 229 -1.18 19.77 5.13
C ARG A 229 -0.28 19.37 6.31
N ARG A 230 0.63 18.42 6.09
CA ARG A 230 1.60 17.97 7.11
C ARG A 230 2.93 18.73 7.06
N GLY A 231 3.05 19.76 6.23
CA GLY A 231 4.28 20.53 6.05
C GLY A 231 5.44 19.72 5.46
N ILE A 232 5.15 18.61 4.80
CA ILE A 232 6.15 17.78 4.12
C ILE A 232 6.55 18.45 2.81
N VAL A 233 5.58 19.05 2.12
CA VAL A 233 5.76 19.81 0.89
C VAL A 233 5.34 21.24 1.20
N ILE A 234 6.14 22.19 0.72
CA ILE A 234 5.79 23.61 0.71
C ILE A 234 5.41 23.91 -0.74
N PRO A 235 4.12 24.18 -1.04
CA PRO A 235 3.69 24.48 -2.39
C PRO A 235 4.35 25.76 -2.91
N GLU A 236 4.63 25.79 -4.20
CA GLU A 236 5.16 26.99 -4.85
C GLU A 236 4.08 28.07 -4.95
N TYR A 237 4.49 29.34 -5.06
CA TYR A 237 3.56 30.48 -5.05
C TYR A 237 2.45 30.37 -6.12
N ASP A 238 2.80 29.90 -7.31
CA ASP A 238 1.86 29.75 -8.42
C ASP A 238 0.81 28.66 -8.14
N GLU A 239 1.18 27.56 -7.47
CA GLU A 239 0.24 26.51 -7.06
C GLU A 239 -0.78 27.02 -6.05
N VAL A 240 -0.34 27.87 -5.10
CA VAL A 240 -1.23 28.47 -4.08
C VAL A 240 -2.25 29.42 -4.72
N ILE A 241 -1.85 30.17 -5.75
CA ILE A 241 -2.75 31.05 -6.49
C ILE A 241 -3.78 30.26 -7.29
N GLU A 242 -3.37 29.17 -7.94
CA GLU A 242 -4.27 28.32 -8.71
C GLU A 242 -5.31 27.62 -7.82
N GLU A 243 -4.90 27.05 -6.68
CA GLU A 243 -5.84 26.47 -5.70
C GLU A 243 -6.84 27.50 -5.17
N GLY A 244 -6.37 28.72 -4.83
CA GLY A 244 -7.24 29.80 -4.38
C GLY A 244 -8.27 30.25 -5.42
N LYS A 245 -7.97 30.09 -6.72
CA LYS A 245 -8.94 30.36 -7.79
C LYS A 245 -9.98 29.23 -7.91
N GLU A 246 -9.56 27.97 -7.80
CA GLU A 246 -10.48 26.82 -7.85
C GLU A 246 -11.41 26.74 -6.64
N GLU A 247 -10.91 27.08 -5.45
CA GLU A 247 -11.72 27.08 -4.22
C GLU A 247 -12.80 28.17 -4.25
N ASN A 248 -12.48 29.36 -4.78
CA ASN A 248 -13.42 30.45 -5.02
C ASN A 248 -14.39 30.21 -6.20
N ALA A 249 -14.09 29.25 -7.08
CA ALA A 249 -14.95 28.88 -8.21
C ALA A 249 -15.99 27.79 -7.86
N ARG A 250 -15.91 27.19 -6.65
CA ARG A 250 -16.97 26.30 -6.15
C ARG A 250 -18.14 27.18 -5.68
N PRO A 251 -19.38 26.95 -6.14
CA PRO A 251 -20.51 27.78 -5.76
C PRO A 251 -20.75 27.62 -4.25
N GLY A 252 -20.32 28.61 -3.49
CA GLY A 252 -20.66 28.79 -2.09
C GLY A 252 -22.15 29.14 -1.98
N GLU A 253 -22.87 28.27 -1.29
CA GLU A 253 -24.16 28.53 -0.68
C GLU A 253 -24.02 29.71 0.29
N ASN A 254 -24.27 30.94 -0.19
CA ASN A 254 -24.67 32.11 0.61
C ASN A 254 -24.93 33.32 -0.29
N ASP A 255 -26.20 33.55 -0.60
CA ASP A 255 -26.73 34.90 -0.80
C ASP A 255 -28.15 34.94 -0.20
N HIS A 256 -28.21 35.01 1.13
CA HIS A 256 -29.36 35.54 1.87
C HIS A 256 -29.05 36.99 2.20
N LEU A 257 -29.23 37.86 1.21
CA LEU A 257 -29.40 39.29 1.45
C LEU A 257 -30.86 39.54 1.87
N PRO A 258 -31.12 40.21 3.00
CA PRO A 258 -32.48 40.60 3.36
C PRO A 258 -32.96 41.67 2.37
N LYS A 259 -34.14 41.45 1.78
CA LYS A 259 -34.77 42.42 0.88
C LYS A 259 -35.09 43.71 1.65
N GLU A 260 -34.49 44.81 1.22
CA GLU A 260 -34.92 46.17 1.57
C GLU A 260 -36.37 46.37 1.10
N ASN A 261 -37.18 46.87 2.02
CA ASN A 261 -38.61 47.12 1.82
C ASN A 261 -38.78 48.58 1.36
N ASP A 262 -38.80 48.80 0.05
CA ASP A 262 -39.30 50.04 -0.56
C ASP A 262 -40.83 50.02 -0.50
N GLY A 263 -41.35 50.58 0.59
CA GLY A 263 -42.75 50.94 0.76
C GLY A 263 -42.97 52.41 0.43
N SER A 264 -43.17 52.70 -0.86
CA SER A 264 -43.96 53.81 -1.40
C SER A 264 -44.85 54.58 -0.40
N ALA A 265 -44.57 55.87 -0.23
CA ALA A 265 -45.59 56.88 0.13
C ALA A 265 -46.24 57.39 -1.17
N PRO A 266 -47.53 57.75 -1.16
CA PRO A 266 -47.80 59.18 -1.03
C PRO A 266 -49.13 59.59 -0.38
N LYS A 267 -49.06 60.80 0.21
CA LYS A 267 -50.05 61.89 0.27
C LYS A 267 -51.33 61.68 1.10
N GLY A 268 -51.54 62.66 1.98
CA GLY A 268 -52.69 62.74 2.86
C GLY A 268 -53.91 63.43 2.25
N GLN A 269 -55.01 63.29 2.98
CA GLN A 269 -55.92 64.32 3.49
C GLN A 269 -56.68 63.68 4.66
#